data_AF-A0A7W3X5S2-F1
#
_entry.id   AF-A0A7W3X5S2-F1
#
_cell.length_a   1.000
_cell.length_b   1.000
_cell.length_c   1.000
_cell.angle_alpha   90.00
_cell.angle_beta   90.00
_cell.angle_gamma   90.00
#
_symmetry.space_group_name_H-M   'P 1'
#
loop_
_entity.id
_entity.type
_entity.pdbx_description
1 polymer ?
#
loop_
_entity_poly.entity_id
_entity_poly.type
_entity_poly.pdbx_seq_one_letter_code
_entity_poly.pdbx_strand_id
1 'polypeptide(L)' 'MNRLPDCPKRQQQMIKQVKLHKRLLSDVAKEYGVSSKFLYLLLQNSDRQQTFTPQTAILAKIAQLKQQINQLNQQLG' A
#
# COMPACT_ATOMS: atom_id res chain seq x y z
N MET A 1 -23.41 0.50 18.24
CA MET A 1 -23.54 -0.44 17.11
C MET A 1 -22.25 -0.41 16.30
N ASN A 2 -21.37 -1.40 16.46
CA ASN A 2 -20.08 -1.48 15.74
C ASN A 2 -20.26 -2.39 14.51
N ARG A 3 -20.44 -1.82 13.32
CA ARG A 3 -20.32 -2.59 12.08
C ARG A 3 -18.87 -2.55 11.62
N LEU A 4 -18.23 -3.71 11.63
CA LEU A 4 -16.91 -3.93 11.05
C LEU A 4 -16.91 -3.44 9.59
N PRO A 5 -15.87 -2.73 9.13
CA PRO A 5 -15.72 -2.46 7.71
C PRO A 5 -15.26 -3.74 7.00
N ASP A 6 -16.20 -4.61 6.64
CA ASP A 6 -15.96 -5.84 5.86
C ASP A 6 -15.62 -5.60 4.38
N CYS A 7 -15.42 -4.33 3.96
CA CYS A 7 -15.07 -4.00 2.59
C CYS A 7 -13.58 -3.64 2.47
N PRO A 8 -12.75 -4.43 1.76
CA PRO A 8 -11.32 -4.17 1.56
C PRO A 8 -11.02 -2.78 0.96
N LYS A 9 -11.91 -2.28 0.11
CA LYS A 9 -11.82 -0.93 -0.47
C LYS A 9 -11.85 0.17 0.60
N ARG A 10 -12.70 0.00 1.61
CA ARG A 10 -12.85 0.99 2.70
C ARG A 10 -11.61 0.99 3.60
N GLN A 11 -11.09 -0.19 3.90
CA GLN A 11 -9.85 -0.37 4.66
C GLN A 11 -8.65 0.30 3.96
N GLN A 12 -8.50 0.12 2.64
CA GLN A 12 -7.46 0.80 1.87
C GLN A 12 -7.60 2.33 1.89
N GLN A 13 -8.83 2.86 1.83
CA GLN A 13 -9.05 4.31 1.93
C GLN A 13 -8.62 4.85 3.29
N MET A 14 -8.95 4.16 4.38
CA MET A 14 -8.52 4.54 5.73
C MET A 14 -6.99 4.55 5.86
N ILE A 15 -6.32 3.53 5.30
CA ILE A 15 -4.84 3.47 5.27
C ILE A 15 -4.27 4.66 4.49
N LYS A 16 -4.84 5.00 3.31
CA LYS A 16 -4.39 6.15 2.51
C LYS A 16 -4.60 7.49 3.22
N GLN A 17 -5.71 7.67 3.94
CA GLN A 17 -5.96 8.89 4.72
C GLN A 17 -4.90 9.10 5.81
N VAL A 18 -4.48 8.03 6.49
CA VAL A 18 -3.45 8.14 7.53
C VAL A 18 -2.03 8.21 6.93
N LYS A 19 -1.66 7.33 6.00
CA LYS A 19 -0.29 7.25 5.47
C LYS A 19 0.05 8.32 4.44
N LEU A 20 -0.87 8.65 3.53
CA LEU A 20 -0.61 9.57 2.42
C LEU A 20 -0.99 11.01 2.77
N HIS A 21 -2.16 11.20 3.39
CA HIS A 21 -2.68 12.52 3.74
C HIS A 21 -2.27 12.98 5.14
N LYS A 22 -1.45 12.18 5.85
CA LYS A 22 -0.92 12.46 7.20
C LYS A 22 -1.99 12.84 8.23
N ARG A 23 -3.23 12.36 8.06
CA ARG A 23 -4.31 12.63 9.02
C ARG A 23 -4.09 11.85 10.30
N LEU A 24 -4.54 12.42 11.42
CA LEU A 24 -4.50 11.77 12.71
C LEU A 24 -5.35 10.50 12.69
N LEU A 25 -4.75 9.42 13.21
CA LEU A 25 -5.38 8.10 13.29
C LEU A 25 -6.71 8.15 14.07
N SER A 26 -6.78 8.96 15.13
CA SER A 26 -7.99 9.18 15.92
C SER A 26 -9.13 9.78 15.09
N ASP A 27 -8.82 10.73 14.22
CA ASP A 27 -9.83 11.46 13.44
C ASP A 27 -10.37 10.59 12.32
N VAL A 28 -9.48 9.87 11.62
CA VAL A 28 -9.88 8.89 10.61
C VAL A 28 -10.68 7.75 11.23
N ALA A 29 -10.32 7.28 12.43
CA ALA A 29 -11.08 6.25 13.12
C ALA A 29 -12.53 6.69 13.43
N LYS A 30 -12.71 7.92 13.92
CA LYS A 30 -14.03 8.51 14.21
C LYS A 30 -14.86 8.67 12.93
N GLU A 31 -14.28 9.22 11.88
CA GLU A 31 -14.96 9.46 10.59
C GLU A 31 -15.47 8.17 9.95
N TYR A 32 -14.71 7.08 10.08
CA TYR A 32 -15.07 5.78 9.53
C TYR A 32 -15.84 4.88 10.51
N GLY A 33 -16.17 5.39 11.71
CA GLY A 33 -16.94 4.67 12.72
C GLY A 33 -16.25 3.42 13.28
N VAL A 34 -14.90 3.42 13.33
CA VAL A 34 -14.11 2.32 13.87
C VAL A 34 -13.34 2.74 15.12
N SER A 35 -12.84 1.76 15.87
CA SER A 35 -11.90 2.06 16.94
C SER A 35 -10.52 2.43 16.39
N SER A 36 -9.84 3.36 17.05
CA SER A 36 -8.44 3.69 16.75
C SER A 36 -7.53 2.46 16.83
N LYS A 37 -7.81 1.54 17.78
CA LYS A 37 -7.09 0.27 17.90
C LYS A 37 -7.20 -0.59 16.64
N PHE A 38 -8.40 -0.69 16.05
CA PHE A 38 -8.60 -1.41 14.79
C PHE A 38 -7.80 -0.78 13.64
N LEU A 39 -7.88 0.55 13.48
CA LEU A 39 -7.15 1.25 12.42
C LEU A 39 -5.62 1.14 12.60
N TYR A 40 -5.13 1.15 13.85
CA TYR A 40 -3.72 0.90 14.15
C TYR A 40 -3.27 -0.50 13.71
N LEU A 41 -4.02 -1.53 14.07
CA LEU A 41 -3.73 -2.91 13.66
C LEU A 41 -3.79 -3.06 12.12
N LEU A 42 -4.77 -2.41 11.49
CA LEU A 42 -4.90 -2.40 10.03
C LEU A 42 -3.68 -1.76 9.35
N LEU A 43 -3.19 -0.63 9.87
CA LEU A 43 -1.98 0.02 9.38
C LEU A 43 -0.75 -0.88 9.54
N GLN A 44 -0.56 -1.45 10.73
CA GLN A 44 0.57 -2.35 11.01
C GLN A 44 0.60 -3.57 10.07
N ASN A 45 -0.56 -4.16 9.78
CA ASN A 45 -0.66 -5.26 8.82
C ASN A 45 -0.48 -4.80 7.37
N SER A 46 -0.91 -3.59 7.03
CA SER A 46 -0.70 -3.03 5.69
C SER A 46 0.77 -2.73 5.38
N ASP A 47 1.57 -2.32 6.38
CA ASP A 47 3.03 -2.17 6.22
C ASP A 47 3.70 -3.52 5.93
N ARG A 48 3.23 -4.60 6.58
CA ARG A 48 3.71 -5.95 6.33
C ARG A 48 3.35 -6.48 4.95
N GLN A 49 2.26 -6.01 4.35
CA GLN A 49 1.80 -6.40 3.01
C GLN A 49 2.27 -5.45 1.89
N GLN A 50 3.02 -4.39 2.21
CA GLN A 50 3.35 -3.33 1.25
C GLN A 50 4.41 -3.70 0.19
N THR A 51 4.88 -4.95 0.14
CA THR A 51 5.99 -5.34 -0.76
C THR A 51 5.59 -5.88 -2.13
N PHE A 52 4.33 -6.22 -2.40
CA PHE A 52 3.97 -6.78 -3.72
C PHE A 52 2.60 -6.29 -4.22
N THR A 53 2.57 -5.09 -4.80
CA THR A 53 1.48 -4.74 -5.72
C THR A 53 1.84 -5.23 -7.12
N PRO A 54 0.88 -5.62 -7.97
CA PRO A 54 1.15 -5.99 -9.36
C PRO A 54 1.85 -4.86 -10.13
N GLN A 55 1.61 -3.61 -9.75
CA GLN A 55 2.31 -2.45 -10.33
C GLN A 55 3.79 -2.41 -9.96
N THR A 56 4.17 -2.75 -8.72
CA THR A 56 5.59 -2.89 -8.36
C THR A 56 6.24 -4.09 -9.04
N ALA A 57 5.52 -5.19 -9.24
CA ALA A 57 6.03 -6.34 -10.00
C ALA A 57 6.30 -5.98 -11.48
N ILE A 58 5.40 -5.22 -12.12
CA ILE A 58 5.59 -4.72 -13.49
C ILE A 58 6.79 -3.77 -13.56
N LEU A 59 6.91 -2.83 -12.62
CA LEU A 59 8.04 -1.89 -12.57
C LEU A 59 9.37 -2.62 -12.35
N ALA A 60 9.41 -3.63 -11.48
CA ALA A 60 10.57 -4.48 -11.28
C ALA A 60 10.94 -5.24 -12.56
N LYS A 61 9.93 -5.75 -13.30
CA LYS A 61 10.17 -6.43 -14.58
C LYS A 61 10.72 -5.49 -15.65
N ILE A 62 10.20 -4.26 -15.72
CA ILE A 62 10.73 -3.22 -16.61
C ILE A 62 12.19 -2.89 -16.27
N ALA A 63 12.53 -2.75 -14.99
CA ALA A 63 13.90 -2.51 -14.56
C ALA A 63 14.84 -3.67 -14.95
N GLN A 64 14.39 -4.92 -14.76
CA GLN A 64 15.13 -6.11 -15.16
C GLN A 64 15.38 -6.13 -16.68
N LEU A 65 14.36 -5.86 -17.48
CA LEU A 65 14.47 -5.85 -18.94
C LEU A 65 15.41 -4.75 -19.44
N LYS A 66 15.34 -3.55 -18.84
CA LYS A 66 16.27 -2.44 -19.15
C LYS A 66 17.72 -2.82 -18.88
N GLN A 67 17.98 -3.53 -17.78
CA GLN A 67 19.32 -3.99 -17.45
C GLN A 67 19.84 -5.02 -18.47
N GLN A 68 19.00 -5.97 -18.89
CA GLN A 68 19.36 -6.96 -19.90
C GLN A 68 19.69 -6.31 -21.25
N ILE A 69 18.89 -5.34 -21.68
CA ILE A 69 19.15 -4.58 -22.92
C ILE A 69 20.51 -3.87 -22.82
N ASN A 70 20.81 -3.24 -21.68
CA ASN A 70 22.08 -2.53 -21.51
C ASN A 70 23.28 -3.49 -21.56
N GLN A 71 23.15 -4.67 -20.95
CA GLN A 71 24.19 -5.71 -21.02
C GLN A 71 24.41 -6.21 -22.44
N LEU A 72 23.34 -6.48 -23.18
CA LEU A 72 23.44 -6.89 -24.59
C LEU A 72 24.08 -5.80 -25.46
N ASN A 73 23.71 -4.54 -25.24
CA ASN A 73 24.32 -3.42 -25.96
C ASN A 73 25.82 -3.29 -25.67
N GLN A 74 26.28 -3.57 -24.44
CA GLN A 74 27.70 -3.60 -24.11
C GLN A 74 28.47 -4.77 -24.76
N GLN A 75 27.77 -5.85 -25.12
CA GLN A 75 28.38 -6.99 -25.81
C GLN A 75 28.40 -6.82 -27.35
N LEU A 76 27.57 -5.92 -27.88
CA LEU A 76 27.39 -5.67 -29.31
C LEU A 76 28.08 -4.38 -29.80
N GLY A 77 28.55 -3.53 -28.89
CA GLY A 77 29.37 -2.35 -29.18
C GLY A 77 30.85 -2.63 -28.94
#